data_AF-A0A7S3B295-F1
#
_entry.id   AF-A0A7S3B295-F1
#
_cell.length_a   1.000
_cell.length_b   1.000
_cell.length_c   1.000
_cell.angle_alpha   90.00
_cell.angle_beta   90.00
_cell.angle_gamma   90.00
#
_symmetry.space_group_name_H-M   'P 1'
#
loop_
_entity.id
_entity.type
_entity.pdbx_description
1 polymer ?
#
loop_
_entity_poly.entity_id
_entity_poly.type
_entity_poly.pdbx_seq_one_letter_code
_entity_poly.pdbx_strand_id
1 'polypeptide(L)'
;MGAADVLIDGYTEGVLGRHGFGEERVRSRYPDLIRVRVSCYGHVGPLRGAKGFQQNANFATGVATVDDEANLGYQLVSQVDYATGYLGALGAVLALTDRQQLAMKPERDAHAASAADPSADSTPSVGTEGSERSAEGSEGSTEGSEGSTEGSEGST
;
A
#
# COMPACT_ATOMS: atom_id res chain seq x y z
N MET A 1 12.40 -0.22 -22.29
CA MET A 1 12.28 0.44 -20.98
C MET A 1 13.61 1.11 -20.60
N GLY A 2 14.14 2.03 -21.41
CA GLY A 2 15.48 2.59 -21.14
C GLY A 2 15.53 3.58 -19.98
N ALA A 3 14.40 4.17 -19.60
CA ALA A 3 14.28 5.22 -18.60
C ALA A 3 12.99 5.09 -17.76
N ALA A 4 12.42 3.88 -17.67
CA ALA A 4 11.20 3.68 -16.89
C ALA A 4 11.57 3.37 -15.43
N ASP A 5 10.95 4.07 -14.48
CA ASP A 5 11.11 3.83 -13.05
C ASP A 5 10.06 2.85 -12.50
N VAL A 6 8.88 2.83 -13.12
CA VAL A 6 7.74 2.03 -12.69
C VAL A 6 7.19 1.22 -13.86
N LEU A 7 6.96 -0.07 -13.63
CA LEU A 7 6.22 -0.98 -14.50
C LEU A 7 4.91 -1.36 -13.82
N ILE A 8 3.79 -1.06 -14.47
CA ILE A 8 2.47 -1.46 -14.01
C ILE A 8 1.93 -2.55 -14.94
N ASP A 9 1.44 -3.66 -14.37
CA ASP A 9 0.83 -4.72 -15.15
C ASP A 9 -0.36 -5.38 -14.45
N GLY A 10 -1.37 -5.77 -15.25
CA GLY A 10 -2.54 -6.53 -14.82
C GLY A 10 -2.57 -7.97 -15.35
N TYR A 11 -1.41 -8.50 -15.78
CA TYR A 11 -1.38 -9.82 -16.41
C TYR A 11 -1.53 -10.94 -15.38
N THR A 12 -2.23 -12.00 -15.78
CA THR A 12 -2.21 -13.27 -15.05
C THR A 12 -0.78 -13.79 -14.90
N GLU A 13 -0.52 -14.49 -13.80
CA GLU A 13 0.80 -15.00 -13.47
C GLU A 13 1.44 -15.76 -14.65
N GLY A 14 2.71 -15.45 -14.93
CA GLY A 14 3.47 -16.04 -16.04
C GLY A 14 3.18 -15.49 -17.44
N VAL A 15 2.05 -14.81 -17.68
CA VAL A 15 1.70 -14.28 -19.01
C VAL A 15 2.69 -13.20 -19.45
N LEU A 16 2.99 -12.24 -18.58
CA LEU A 16 3.96 -11.19 -18.86
C LEU A 16 5.36 -11.75 -19.19
N GLY A 17 5.71 -12.89 -18.59
CA GLY A 17 6.94 -13.62 -18.88
C GLY A 17 7.04 -14.08 -20.33
N ARG A 18 5.92 -14.53 -20.93
CA ARG A 18 5.86 -14.96 -22.33
C ARG A 18 6.09 -13.81 -23.32
N HIS A 19 5.85 -12.58 -22.89
CA HIS A 19 6.16 -11.37 -23.66
C HIS A 19 7.58 -10.85 -23.45
N GLY A 20 8.46 -11.63 -22.79
CA GLY A 20 9.87 -11.28 -22.59
C GLY A 20 10.12 -10.40 -21.36
N PHE A 21 9.12 -10.20 -20.50
CA PHE A 21 9.20 -9.43 -19.25
C PHE A 21 9.05 -10.36 -18.04
N GLY A 22 9.74 -11.50 -18.06
CA GLY A 22 9.80 -12.42 -16.93
C GLY A 22 10.51 -11.78 -15.74
N GLU A 23 10.10 -12.15 -14.54
CA GLU A 23 10.57 -11.54 -13.29
C GLU A 23 12.10 -11.49 -13.18
N GLU A 24 12.77 -12.63 -13.39
CA GLU A 24 14.23 -12.76 -13.35
C GLU A 24 14.91 -11.86 -14.40
N ARG A 25 14.36 -11.83 -15.61
CA ARG A 25 14.89 -11.00 -16.71
C ARG A 25 14.71 -9.52 -16.45
N VAL A 26 13.57 -9.13 -15.88
CA VAL A 26 13.29 -7.73 -15.53
C VAL A 26 14.21 -7.28 -14.40
N ARG A 27 14.34 -8.06 -13.33
CA ARG A 27 15.22 -7.75 -12.19
C ARG A 27 16.70 -7.70 -12.57
N SER A 28 17.16 -8.60 -13.43
CA SER A 28 18.56 -8.56 -13.90
C SER A 28 18.86 -7.37 -14.81
N ARG A 29 17.90 -6.95 -15.65
CA ARG A 29 18.11 -5.83 -16.58
C ARG A 29 17.83 -4.46 -15.96
N TYR A 30 16.89 -4.39 -15.02
CA TYR A 30 16.38 -3.19 -14.39
C TYR A 30 16.24 -3.42 -12.87
N PRO A 31 17.35 -3.49 -12.12
CA PRO A 31 17.33 -3.85 -10.69
C PRO A 31 16.55 -2.85 -9.83
N ASP A 32 16.53 -1.58 -10.23
CA ASP A 32 15.86 -0.49 -9.50
C ASP A 32 14.42 -0.23 -9.95
N LEU A 33 13.89 -1.06 -10.87
CA LEU A 33 12.54 -0.91 -11.40
C LEU A 33 11.50 -1.33 -10.37
N ILE A 34 10.57 -0.43 -10.08
CA ILE A 34 9.43 -0.74 -9.22
C ILE A 34 8.33 -1.39 -10.06
N ARG A 35 7.85 -2.57 -9.63
CA ARG A 35 6.76 -3.27 -10.30
C ARG A 35 5.48 -3.19 -9.46
N VAL A 36 4.43 -2.62 -10.02
CA VAL A 36 3.07 -2.64 -9.45
C VAL A 36 2.24 -3.65 -10.21
N ARG A 37 1.90 -4.76 -9.56
CA ARG A 37 1.07 -5.81 -10.14
C ARG A 37 -0.37 -5.68 -9.65
N VAL A 38 -1.29 -5.50 -10.58
CA VAL A 38 -2.73 -5.47 -10.33
C VAL A 38 -3.30 -6.88 -10.56
N SER A 39 -4.03 -7.40 -9.57
CA SER A 39 -4.63 -8.73 -9.62
C SER A 39 -5.91 -8.75 -8.80
N CYS A 40 -6.96 -9.37 -9.33
CA CYS A 40 -8.23 -9.58 -8.62
C CYS A 40 -8.07 -10.38 -7.32
N TYR A 41 -7.10 -11.30 -7.27
CA TYR A 41 -6.93 -12.25 -6.16
C TYR A 41 -5.57 -12.13 -5.47
N GLY A 42 -4.79 -11.09 -5.80
CA GLY A 42 -3.44 -10.91 -5.27
C GLY A 42 -2.41 -11.89 -5.84
N HIS A 43 -1.29 -12.02 -5.12
CA HIS A 43 -0.12 -12.81 -5.53
C HIS A 43 0.13 -14.03 -4.62
N VAL A 44 -0.69 -14.23 -3.60
CA VAL A 44 -0.60 -15.33 -2.63
C VAL A 44 -1.89 -16.14 -2.60
N GLY A 45 -1.83 -17.36 -2.06
CA GLY A 45 -2.99 -18.22 -1.89
C GLY A 45 -3.39 -19.04 -3.13
N PRO A 46 -4.52 -19.75 -3.07
CA PRO A 46 -4.94 -20.71 -4.09
C PRO A 46 -5.39 -20.04 -5.39
N LEU A 47 -5.87 -18.79 -5.33
CA LEU A 47 -6.42 -18.07 -6.49
C LEU A 47 -5.42 -17.10 -7.16
N ARG A 48 -4.15 -17.05 -6.74
CA ARG A 48 -3.14 -16.09 -7.24
C ARG A 48 -2.90 -16.10 -8.77
N GLY A 49 -3.25 -17.20 -9.44
CA GLY A 49 -3.13 -17.38 -10.89
C GLY A 49 -4.47 -17.35 -11.63
N ALA A 50 -5.58 -17.14 -10.93
CA ALA A 50 -6.89 -17.08 -11.55
C ALA A 50 -7.08 -15.76 -12.31
N LYS A 51 -7.85 -15.82 -13.40
CA LYS A 51 -8.29 -14.63 -14.13
C LYS A 51 -9.46 -14.00 -13.37
N GLY A 52 -9.46 -12.68 -13.27
CA GLY A 52 -10.53 -11.94 -12.61
C GLY A 52 -10.94 -10.72 -13.42
N PHE A 53 -12.24 -10.42 -13.35
CA PHE A 53 -12.83 -9.20 -13.84
C PHE A 53 -13.41 -8.42 -12.65
N GLN A 54 -13.82 -7.17 -12.88
CA GLN A 54 -14.40 -6.30 -11.86
C GLN A 54 -15.51 -6.96 -11.04
N GLN A 55 -16.38 -7.75 -11.67
CA GLN A 55 -17.43 -8.51 -10.97
C GLN A 55 -16.85 -9.50 -9.97
N ASN A 56 -15.84 -10.27 -10.38
CA ASN A 56 -15.15 -11.20 -9.50
C ASN A 56 -14.49 -10.46 -8.32
N ALA A 57 -13.92 -9.29 -8.59
CA ALA A 57 -13.31 -8.46 -7.57
C ALA A 57 -14.34 -7.97 -6.56
N ASN A 58 -15.52 -7.52 -7.02
CA ASN A 58 -16.61 -7.10 -6.14
C ASN A 58 -17.06 -8.23 -5.20
N PHE A 59 -17.20 -9.46 -5.69
CA PHE A 59 -17.52 -10.60 -4.82
C PHE A 59 -16.36 -10.97 -3.89
N ALA A 60 -15.13 -10.96 -4.39
CA ALA A 60 -13.96 -11.30 -3.59
C ALA A 60 -13.69 -10.29 -2.46
N THR A 61 -14.09 -9.03 -2.63
CA THR A 61 -13.94 -7.96 -1.63
C THR A 61 -15.19 -7.78 -0.75
N GLY A 62 -16.28 -8.51 -1.02
CA GLY A 62 -17.54 -8.39 -0.28
C GLY A 62 -18.39 -7.17 -0.63
N VAL A 63 -17.99 -6.42 -1.66
CA VAL A 63 -18.78 -5.32 -2.25
C VAL A 63 -20.07 -5.84 -2.88
N ALA A 64 -20.04 -7.09 -3.37
CA ALA A 64 -21.20 -7.81 -3.87
C ALA A 64 -21.41 -9.09 -3.06
N THR A 65 -22.66 -9.45 -2.83
CA THR A 65 -23.06 -10.74 -2.23
C THR A 65 -24.10 -11.41 -3.12
N VAL A 66 -24.23 -12.73 -2.98
CA VAL A 66 -25.19 -13.52 -3.78
C VAL A 66 -26.64 -13.28 -3.38
N ASP A 67 -26.87 -12.82 -2.16
CA ASP A 67 -28.21 -12.60 -1.60
C ASP A 67 -28.79 -11.22 -1.95
N ASP A 68 -28.00 -10.35 -2.56
CA ASP A 68 -28.37 -8.97 -2.86
C ASP A 68 -28.69 -8.80 -4.35
N GLU A 69 -29.88 -9.26 -4.75
CA GLU A 69 -30.38 -9.15 -6.14
C GLU A 69 -30.42 -7.70 -6.64
N ALA A 70 -30.66 -6.73 -5.76
CA ALA A 70 -30.69 -5.31 -6.09
C ALA A 70 -29.29 -4.77 -6.46
N ASN A 71 -28.24 -5.36 -5.91
CA ASN A 71 -26.84 -4.95 -6.07
C ASN A 71 -26.15 -5.62 -7.28
N LEU A 72 -26.86 -6.53 -7.97
CA LEU A 72 -26.43 -7.05 -9.27
C LEU A 72 -26.30 -5.94 -10.34
N GLY A 73 -27.12 -4.89 -10.27
CA GLY A 73 -27.03 -3.71 -11.15
C GLY A 73 -25.81 -2.82 -10.86
N TYR A 74 -25.34 -2.78 -9.61
CA TYR A 74 -24.16 -2.03 -9.18
C TYR A 74 -22.83 -2.67 -9.61
N GLN A 75 -22.87 -3.90 -10.13
CA GLN A 75 -21.70 -4.59 -10.70
C GLN A 75 -21.11 -3.90 -11.94
N LEU A 76 -21.83 -2.95 -12.53
CA LEU A 76 -21.38 -2.16 -13.67
C LEU A 76 -20.43 -1.02 -13.26
N VAL A 77 -20.38 -0.68 -11.97
CA VAL A 77 -19.50 0.37 -11.47
C VAL A 77 -18.12 -0.21 -11.17
N SER A 78 -17.09 0.43 -11.73
CA SER A 78 -15.67 0.06 -11.66
C SER A 78 -15.02 0.49 -10.33
N GLN A 79 -15.78 0.47 -9.23
CA GLN A 79 -15.35 0.99 -7.93
C GLN A 79 -14.10 0.28 -7.37
N VAL A 80 -14.02 -1.04 -7.54
CA VAL A 80 -12.87 -1.82 -7.06
C VAL A 80 -11.66 -1.59 -7.98
N ASP A 81 -11.86 -1.43 -9.29
CA ASP A 81 -10.76 -1.04 -10.19
C ASP A 81 -10.22 0.35 -9.85
N TYR A 82 -11.08 1.34 -9.58
CA TYR A 82 -10.64 2.68 -9.16
C TYR A 82 -9.86 2.64 -7.85
N ALA A 83 -10.40 1.96 -6.83
CA ALA A 83 -9.71 1.79 -5.56
C ALA A 83 -8.35 1.10 -5.75
N THR A 84 -8.31 0.03 -6.56
CA THR A 84 -7.07 -0.70 -6.86
C THR A 84 -6.06 0.18 -7.60
N GLY A 85 -6.52 1.00 -8.54
CA GLY A 85 -5.68 1.97 -9.26
C GLY A 85 -5.07 3.02 -8.33
N TYR A 86 -5.88 3.61 -7.44
CA TYR A 86 -5.38 4.58 -6.45
C TYR A 86 -4.38 3.95 -5.48
N LEU A 87 -4.68 2.77 -4.95
CA LEU A 87 -3.76 2.05 -4.06
C LEU A 87 -2.46 1.65 -4.78
N GLY A 88 -2.55 1.22 -6.04
CA GLY A 88 -1.38 0.92 -6.87
C GLY A 88 -0.51 2.15 -7.11
N ALA A 89 -1.11 3.30 -7.41
CA ALA A 89 -0.41 4.56 -7.58
C ALA A 89 0.25 5.04 -6.28
N LEU A 90 -0.46 4.96 -5.15
CA LEU A 90 0.09 5.26 -3.83
C LEU A 90 1.29 4.36 -3.52
N GLY A 91 1.16 3.05 -3.74
CA GLY A 91 2.26 2.10 -3.56
C GLY A 91 3.48 2.42 -4.42
N ALA A 92 3.28 2.82 -5.69
CA ALA A 92 4.36 3.27 -6.56
C ALA A 92 5.08 4.50 -6.01
N VAL A 93 4.33 5.51 -5.57
CA VAL A 93 4.89 6.75 -5.01
C VAL A 93 5.68 6.48 -3.73
N LEU A 94 5.14 5.63 -2.85
CA LEU A 94 5.82 5.23 -1.61
C LEU A 94 7.13 4.49 -1.91
N ALA A 95 7.12 3.55 -2.86
CA ALA A 95 8.32 2.82 -3.26
C ALA A 95 9.37 3.73 -3.91
N LEU A 96 8.96 4.71 -4.74
CA LEU A 96 9.86 5.70 -5.32
C LEU A 96 10.48 6.60 -4.25
N THR A 97 9.67 7.01 -3.27
CA THR A 97 10.12 7.84 -2.15
C THR A 97 11.14 7.09 -1.30
N ASP A 98 10.88 5.82 -0.97
CA ASP A 98 11.82 4.98 -0.21
C ASP A 98 13.14 4.80 -0.97
N ARG A 99 13.07 4.52 -2.28
CA ARG A 99 14.26 4.42 -3.15
C ARG A 99 15.09 5.72 -3.12
N GLN A 100 14.45 6.89 -3.19
CA GLN A 100 15.14 8.18 -3.09
C GLN A 100 15.78 8.39 -1.72
N GLN A 101 15.09 8.07 -0.63
CA GLN A 101 15.63 8.21 0.72
C GLN A 101 16.85 7.30 0.95
N LEU A 102 16.80 6.07 0.46
CA LEU A 102 17.92 5.13 0.52
C LEU A 102 19.13 5.61 -0.29
N ALA A 103 18.92 6.29 -1.42
CA ALA A 103 20.00 6.90 -2.20
C ALA A 103 20.65 8.10 -1.48
N MET A 104 19.87 8.87 -0.72
CA MET A 104 20.37 10.04 0.05
C MET A 104 21.09 9.65 1.36
N LYS A 105 20.78 8.49 1.95
CA LYS A 105 21.43 8.01 3.20
C LYS A 105 22.96 7.98 3.13
N PRO A 106 23.61 7.39 2.11
CA PRO A 106 25.08 7.37 2.04
C PRO A 106 25.69 8.78 1.94
N GLU A 107 25.04 9.73 1.25
CA GLU A 107 25.49 11.12 1.19
C GLU A 107 25.31 11.83 2.53
N ARG A 108 24.18 11.61 3.21
CA ARG A 108 23.90 12.18 4.53
C ARG A 108 24.83 11.63 5.61
N ASP A 109 25.11 10.33 5.58
CA ASP A 109 26.00 9.67 6.54
C ASP A 109 27.45 10.12 6.33
N ALA A 110 27.87 10.38 5.08
CA ALA A 110 29.16 11.00 4.78
C ALA A 110 29.26 12.47 5.26
N HIS A 111 28.20 13.27 5.10
CA HIS A 111 28.16 14.64 5.61
C HIS A 111 28.13 14.71 7.14
N ALA A 112 27.39 13.80 7.80
CA ALA A 112 27.37 13.67 9.25
C ALA A 112 28.73 13.23 9.81
N ALA A 113 29.43 12.31 9.13
CA ALA A 113 30.79 11.91 9.50
C ALA A 113 31.82 13.05 9.34
N SER A 114 31.64 13.95 8.35
CA SER A 114 32.50 15.12 8.16
C SER A 114 32.21 16.26 9.15
N ALA A 115 31.02 16.32 9.74
CA ALA A 115 30.61 17.35 10.70
C ALA A 115 30.92 16.97 12.16
N ALA A 116 31.41 15.75 12.41
CA ALA A 116 31.92 15.33 13.71
C ALA A 116 33.30 15.96 13.94
N ASP A 117 33.30 17.16 14.52
CA ASP A 117 34.51 17.82 15.05
C ASP A 117 35.13 16.96 16.17
N PRO A 118 36.41 16.52 16.05
CA PRO A 118 37.07 15.69 17.05
C PRO A 118 37.43 16.44 18.35
N SER A 119 36.99 17.69 18.55
CA SER A 119 37.34 18.49 19.73
C SER A 119 36.30 18.53 20.86
N ALA A 120 35.18 17.81 20.77
CA ALA A 120 34.19 17.74 21.86
C ALA A 120 34.48 16.58 22.84
N ASP A 121 35.60 16.67 23.56
CA ASP A 121 35.77 15.96 24.83
C ASP A 121 35.35 16.89 25.98
N SER A 122 34.16 16.64 26.54
CA SER A 122 33.88 16.90 27.94
C SER A 122 32.60 16.18 28.34
N THR A 123 32.77 15.02 28.95
CA THR A 123 31.75 14.42 29.80
C THR A 123 31.43 15.35 30.98
N PRO A 124 30.16 15.46 31.39
CA PRO A 124 29.88 15.41 32.80
C PRO A 124 28.91 14.26 33.11
N SER A 125 29.38 13.37 33.97
CA SER A 125 28.55 12.42 34.70
C SER A 125 27.66 13.16 35.70
N VAL A 126 26.35 12.99 35.59
CA VAL A 126 25.40 13.22 36.70
C VAL A 126 24.49 11.99 36.76
N GLY A 127 24.61 11.26 37.87
CA GLY A 127 23.59 10.33 38.31
C GLY A 127 22.57 11.05 39.18
N THR A 128 21.37 10.47 39.28
CA THR A 128 20.65 10.11 40.52
C THR A 128 19.16 9.93 40.23
N GLU A 129 18.73 8.68 40.40
CA GLU A 129 17.44 8.20 40.95
C GLU A 129 16.08 8.74 40.47
N GLY A 130 15.23 7.79 40.07
CA GLY A 130 13.96 7.53 40.74
C GLY A 130 12.74 8.29 40.20
N SER A 131 11.83 7.56 39.57
CA SER A 131 10.44 7.39 40.04
C SER A 131 9.57 6.86 38.89
N GLU A 132 9.19 5.59 39.00
CA GLU A 132 8.14 4.98 38.20
C GLU A 132 6.81 5.69 38.49
N ARG A 133 6.09 6.11 37.45
CA ARG A 133 4.69 6.48 37.57
C ARG A 133 3.86 5.65 36.61
N SER A 134 3.11 4.73 37.20
CA SER A 134 2.08 3.90 36.58
C SER A 134 1.08 4.74 35.80
N ALA A 135 0.75 4.29 34.59
CA ALA A 135 -0.41 4.76 33.83
C ALA A 135 -1.61 3.90 34.22
N GLU A 136 -2.52 4.46 35.03
CA GLU A 136 -3.87 3.91 35.22
C GLU A 136 -4.69 4.14 33.96
N GLY A 137 -5.40 3.09 33.54
CA GLY A 137 -6.37 3.14 32.47
C GLY A 137 -7.60 3.98 32.85
N SER A 138 -8.17 4.63 31.85
CA SER A 138 -9.53 5.16 31.91
C SER A 138 -10.24 4.70 30.65
N GLU A 139 -11.09 3.69 30.81
CA GLU A 139 -12.13 3.33 29.87
C GLU A 139 -13.11 4.52 29.77
N GLY A 140 -13.45 4.89 28.54
CA GLY A 140 -14.42 5.93 28.23
C GLY A 140 -15.44 5.38 27.24
N SER A 141 -16.36 4.56 27.74
CA SER A 141 -17.60 4.23 27.06
C SER A 141 -18.51 5.46 27.04
N THR A 142 -18.91 5.92 25.86
CA THR A 142 -20.20 6.59 25.71
C THR A 142 -20.84 6.13 24.40
N GLU A 143 -21.87 5.30 24.56
CA GLU A 143 -22.91 5.10 23.56
C GLU A 143 -23.58 6.44 23.26
N GLY A 144 -23.77 6.72 21.98
CA GLY A 144 -24.54 7.84 21.47
C GLY A 144 -25.35 7.34 20.27
N SER A 145 -26.49 6.73 20.60
CA SER A 145 -27.53 6.31 19.68
C SER A 145 -28.30 7.52 19.13
N GLU A 146 -28.87 7.31 17.94
CA GLU A 146 -30.05 7.96 17.36
C GLU A 146 -29.86 9.10 16.34
N GLY A 147 -30.35 8.83 15.12
CA GLY A 147 -31.04 9.83 14.31
C GLY A 147 -30.58 9.95 12.85
N SER A 148 -30.92 8.99 11.99
CA SER A 148 -30.96 9.24 10.53
C SER A 148 -32.36 8.90 10.02
N THR A 149 -33.09 9.94 9.66
CA THR A 149 -34.39 9.86 8.98
C THR A 149 -34.11 9.76 7.48
N GLU A 150 -34.60 8.70 6.85
CA GLU A 150 -34.58 8.54 5.40
C GLU A 150 -35.61 9.47 4.75
N GLY A 151 -35.13 10.41 3.93
CA GLY A 151 -35.95 11.14 2.97
C GLY A 151 -35.94 10.40 1.64
N SER A 152 -37.04 9.74 1.31
CA SER A 152 -37.27 9.17 -0.01
C SER A 152 -37.74 10.27 -0.97
N GLU A 153 -36.93 10.63 -1.96
CA GLU A 153 -37.42 11.31 -3.16
C GLU A 153 -36.98 10.50 -4.38
N GLY A 154 -37.92 9.72 -4.91
CA GLY A 154 -37.81 9.09 -6.22
C GLY A 154 -38.03 10.14 -7.31
N SER A 155 -37.09 10.25 -8.25
CA SER A 155 -37.33 10.95 -9.51
C SER A 155 -37.81 9.94 -10.55
N THR A 156 -39.04 10.13 -10.99
CA THR A 156 -39.53 9.77 -12.32
C THR A 156 -38.67 10.37 -13.43
#